data_AF-A0A355WHB2-F1
#
_entry.id   AF-A0A355WHB2-F1
#
_cell.length_a   1.000
_cell.length_b   1.000
_cell.length_c   1.000
_cell.angle_alpha   90.00
_cell.angle_beta   90.00
_cell.angle_gamma   90.00
#
_symmetry.space_group_name_H-M   'P 1'
#
loop_
_entity.id
_entity.type
_entity.pdbx_description
1 polymer ?
#
loop_
_entity_poly.entity_id
_entity_poly.type
_entity_poly.pdbx_seq_one_letter_code
_entity_poly.pdbx_strand_id
1 'polypeptide(L)'
;MIWSLVKIILFVGMIAALSFAVGYLIEAGGEVRVAIGTLEFSLTPLAGMIAVVIVLSAGWLVFRLLGLLVAIFRFFNGDETAISRYFNRNRERRGFEALADGLMALASGEGRLAVSKAAKAEKYLNRPELTLLISAQAAEMSGETARAQGYYKKLLGDDRTRFVGVQGLLKQKLIEGDTDTALKLAEKAFALRPKHEKTLDTLFSLQSTKADWSGARETLQAKLRAKTLPRDVHTRRDAVLALADARDKIEAGEMEAGRIAALQANRLSPDLTPAAVLAAEMQVLDNSPKAAAKLLVKAWTAQPHPDLAAAFADISPDETPQARLNRFQALLKLNPQNPENRMLAAELSIMAEDFSAARNSMGDLAETSPTTRSLTIMAAIERGEGSPDSVVRGWLIKALGASRGPQWICTSCKHIHAVWAPVCENCKSFDTLAWESPPPSAEATAKPTDMLPLIVGALEDHTQPKPPTASETEDFASTIVEAEIVSDKENATPEKRKPDFASQMAEISDDMDGILGDINTVPQTERS
;
A
#
# COMPACT_ATOMS: atom_id res chain seq x y z
N MET A 1 -31.64 -46.88 28.14
CA MET A 1 -32.69 -47.93 28.15
C MET A 1 -32.28 -49.17 28.95
N ILE A 2 -31.09 -49.77 28.74
CA ILE A 2 -30.65 -51.02 29.40
C ILE A 2 -30.72 -50.97 30.94
N TRP A 3 -30.30 -49.85 31.55
CA TRP A 3 -30.33 -49.69 33.01
C TRP A 3 -31.75 -49.65 33.60
N SER A 4 -32.72 -49.12 32.85
CA SER A 4 -34.14 -49.15 33.25
C SER A 4 -34.71 -50.57 33.11
N LEU A 5 -34.31 -51.28 32.06
CA LEU A 5 -34.69 -52.67 31.84
C LEU A 5 -34.19 -53.58 32.97
N VAL A 6 -32.92 -53.43 33.37
CA VAL A 6 -32.32 -54.18 34.48
C VAL A 6 -33.05 -53.89 35.80
N LYS A 7 -33.38 -52.63 36.10
CA LYS A 7 -34.15 -52.28 37.30
C LYS A 7 -35.54 -52.92 37.33
N ILE A 8 -36.23 -52.92 36.18
CA ILE A 8 -37.56 -53.52 36.06
C ILE A 8 -37.48 -55.04 36.22
N ILE A 9 -36.50 -55.70 35.57
CA ILE A 9 -36.30 -57.15 35.69
C ILE A 9 -35.96 -57.55 37.13
N LEU A 10 -35.09 -56.79 37.81
CA LEU A 10 -34.74 -57.05 39.22
C LEU A 10 -35.94 -56.84 40.14
N PHE A 11 -36.74 -55.80 39.90
CA PHE A 11 -37.95 -55.53 40.68
C PHE A 11 -39.01 -56.63 40.50
N VAL A 12 -39.26 -57.05 39.26
CA VAL A 12 -40.19 -58.14 38.95
C VAL A 12 -39.69 -59.47 39.52
N GLY A 13 -38.38 -59.75 39.42
CA GLY A 13 -37.76 -60.93 40.02
C GLY A 13 -37.88 -60.95 41.54
N MET A 14 -37.71 -59.80 42.20
CA MET A 14 -37.90 -59.67 43.65
C MET A 14 -39.36 -59.89 44.06
N ILE A 15 -40.33 -59.34 43.31
CA ILE A 15 -41.75 -59.60 43.57
C ILE A 15 -42.07 -61.09 43.37
N ALA A 16 -41.57 -61.71 42.30
CA ALA A 16 -41.79 -63.14 42.05
C ALA A 16 -41.22 -64.02 43.17
N ALA A 17 -40.00 -63.72 43.64
CA ALA A 17 -39.39 -64.41 44.76
C ALA A 17 -40.16 -64.20 46.07
N LEU A 18 -40.69 -62.98 46.30
CA LEU A 18 -41.49 -62.68 47.49
C LEU A 18 -42.83 -63.42 47.47
N SER A 19 -43.50 -63.44 46.31
CA SER A 19 -44.74 -64.20 46.11
C SER A 19 -44.52 -65.71 46.30
N PHE A 20 -43.41 -66.24 45.79
CA PHE A 20 -43.03 -67.65 46.00
C PHE A 20 -42.74 -67.95 47.47
N ALA A 21 -42.02 -67.08 48.16
CA ALA A 21 -41.73 -67.22 49.59
C ALA A 21 -43.01 -67.17 50.45
N VAL A 22 -43.96 -66.28 50.12
CA VAL A 22 -45.26 -66.19 50.79
C VAL A 22 -46.11 -67.43 50.52
N GLY A 23 -46.13 -67.93 49.27
CA GLY A 23 -46.83 -69.17 48.94
C GLY A 23 -46.28 -70.38 49.71
N TYR A 24 -44.96 -70.51 49.78
CA TYR A 24 -44.30 -71.56 50.55
C TYR A 24 -44.59 -71.47 52.06
N LEU A 25 -44.71 -70.25 52.60
CA LEU A 25 -45.06 -70.03 54.00
C LEU A 25 -46.49 -70.47 54.34
N ILE A 26 -47.42 -70.30 53.40
CA ILE A 26 -48.82 -70.70 53.56
C ILE A 26 -48.95 -72.23 53.51
N GLU A 27 -48.20 -72.90 52.64
CA GLU A 27 -48.18 -74.37 52.55
C GLU A 27 -47.48 -75.05 53.75
N ALA A 28 -46.53 -74.36 54.40
CA ALA A 28 -45.79 -74.87 55.56
C ALA A 28 -46.58 -74.83 56.90
N GLY A 29 -47.87 -74.49 56.90
CA GLY A 29 -48.74 -74.64 58.06
C GLY A 29 -48.61 -73.56 59.15
N GLY A 30 -48.06 -72.39 58.82
CA GLY A 30 -48.13 -71.20 59.68
C GLY A 30 -47.12 -71.10 60.84
N GLU A 31 -46.23 -72.08 61.03
CA GLU A 31 -45.07 -71.97 61.92
C GLU A 31 -43.77 -71.88 61.11
N VAL A 32 -43.17 -70.70 61.06
CA VAL A 32 -41.86 -70.52 60.40
C VAL A 32 -40.77 -70.82 61.42
N ARG A 33 -40.15 -72.00 61.30
CA ARG A 33 -38.98 -72.37 62.11
C ARG A 33 -37.73 -71.90 61.40
N VAL A 34 -37.11 -70.84 61.92
CA VAL A 34 -35.82 -70.34 61.41
C VAL A 34 -34.73 -70.90 62.31
N ALA A 35 -34.00 -71.89 61.82
CA ALA A 35 -32.84 -72.45 62.49
C ALA A 35 -31.58 -71.77 61.96
N ILE A 36 -30.89 -71.00 62.80
CA ILE A 36 -29.57 -70.43 62.49
C ILE A 36 -28.58 -71.06 63.46
N GLY A 37 -27.80 -72.04 62.99
CA GLY A 37 -26.91 -72.82 63.85
C GLY A 37 -27.67 -73.70 64.83
N THR A 38 -27.38 -73.60 66.13
CA THR A 38 -27.98 -74.44 67.20
C THR A 38 -29.17 -73.80 67.93
N LEU A 39 -29.66 -72.65 67.45
CA LEU A 39 -30.80 -71.95 68.05
C LEU A 39 -32.03 -72.06 67.13
N GLU A 40 -33.09 -72.68 67.63
CA GLU A 40 -34.39 -72.76 66.96
C GLU A 40 -35.28 -71.60 67.43
N PHE A 41 -35.59 -70.66 66.54
CA PHE A 41 -36.58 -69.63 66.79
C PHE A 41 -37.89 -70.00 66.11
N SER A 42 -38.94 -70.26 66.90
CA SER A 42 -40.32 -70.34 66.42
C SER A 42 -40.87 -68.92 66.27
N LEU A 43 -40.93 -68.44 65.03
CA LEU A 43 -41.54 -67.14 64.74
C LEU A 43 -43.05 -67.30 64.78
N THR A 44 -43.71 -66.61 65.72
CA THR A 44 -45.16 -66.42 65.66
C THR A 44 -45.52 -65.68 64.36
N PRO A 45 -46.74 -65.88 63.80
CA PRO A 45 -47.14 -65.25 62.54
C PRO A 45 -46.93 -63.74 62.52
N LEU A 46 -47.10 -63.07 63.66
CA LEU A 46 -46.84 -61.64 63.84
C LEU A 46 -45.35 -61.29 63.71
N ALA A 47 -44.46 -62.08 64.34
CA ALA A 47 -43.02 -61.86 64.29
C ALA A 47 -42.44 -62.12 62.88
N GLY A 48 -42.98 -63.11 62.15
CA GLY A 48 -42.61 -63.36 60.76
C GLY A 48 -42.95 -62.18 59.84
N MET A 49 -44.13 -61.56 60.02
CA MET A 49 -44.53 -60.40 59.23
C MET A 49 -43.64 -59.18 59.50
N ILE A 50 -43.27 -58.94 60.76
CA ILE A 50 -42.34 -57.88 61.14
C ILE A 50 -40.95 -58.13 60.54
N ALA A 51 -40.45 -59.37 60.57
CA ALA A 51 -39.17 -59.73 59.98
C ALA A 51 -39.14 -59.46 58.47
N VAL A 52 -40.21 -59.77 57.73
CA VAL A 52 -40.32 -59.46 56.30
C VAL A 52 -40.25 -57.95 56.04
N VAL A 53 -40.97 -57.14 56.85
CA VAL A 53 -40.92 -55.68 56.73
C VAL A 53 -39.52 -55.13 57.02
N ILE A 54 -38.82 -55.68 58.02
CA ILE A 54 -37.44 -55.28 58.35
C ILE A 54 -36.48 -55.64 57.20
N VAL A 55 -36.59 -56.82 56.61
CA VAL A 55 -35.75 -57.22 55.46
C VAL A 55 -36.02 -56.34 54.24
N LEU A 56 -37.29 -56.03 53.96
CA LEU A 56 -37.65 -55.14 52.86
C LEU A 56 -37.14 -53.71 53.06
N SER A 57 -37.27 -53.17 54.27
CA SER A 57 -36.78 -51.83 54.60
C SER A 57 -35.25 -51.76 54.63
N ALA A 58 -34.57 -52.79 55.13
CA ALA A 58 -33.11 -52.92 55.04
C ALA A 58 -32.64 -53.01 53.58
N GLY A 59 -33.32 -53.81 52.74
CA GLY A 59 -33.04 -53.90 51.31
C GLY A 59 -33.23 -52.56 50.59
N TRP A 60 -34.30 -51.83 50.90
CA TRP A 60 -34.54 -50.48 50.38
C TRP A 60 -33.44 -49.50 50.80
N LEU A 61 -33.02 -49.53 52.06
CA LEU A 61 -31.95 -48.70 52.59
C LEU A 61 -30.61 -48.99 51.88
N VAL A 62 -30.27 -50.27 51.71
CA VAL A 62 -29.06 -50.71 51.00
C VAL A 62 -29.09 -50.25 49.54
N PHE A 63 -30.21 -50.40 48.83
CA PHE A 63 -30.36 -49.86 47.47
C PHE A 63 -30.20 -48.34 47.40
N ARG A 64 -30.71 -47.62 48.40
CA ARG A 64 -30.54 -46.16 48.49
C ARG A 64 -29.09 -45.77 48.75
N LEU A 65 -28.39 -46.51 49.62
CA LEU A 65 -26.97 -46.32 49.92
C LEU A 65 -26.07 -46.67 48.72
N LEU A 66 -26.35 -47.76 47.99
CA LEU A 66 -25.64 -48.09 46.75
C LEU A 66 -25.89 -47.03 45.68
N GLY A 67 -27.12 -46.51 45.55
CA GLY A 67 -27.42 -45.40 44.66
C GLY A 67 -26.62 -44.13 45.01
N LEU A 68 -26.47 -43.84 46.30
CA LEU A 68 -25.64 -42.73 46.80
C LEU A 68 -24.15 -42.96 46.48
N LEU A 69 -23.63 -44.16 46.74
CA LEU A 69 -22.23 -44.52 46.44
C LEU A 69 -21.94 -44.43 44.95
N VAL A 70 -22.83 -44.91 44.08
CA VAL A 70 -22.68 -44.79 42.62
C VAL A 70 -22.75 -43.34 42.16
N ALA A 71 -23.59 -42.49 42.78
CA ALA A 71 -23.64 -41.07 42.49
C ALA A 71 -22.34 -40.34 42.90
N ILE A 72 -21.80 -40.68 44.07
CA ILE A 72 -20.50 -40.17 44.55
C ILE A 72 -19.38 -40.65 43.63
N PHE A 73 -19.40 -41.91 43.20
CA PHE A 73 -18.40 -42.45 42.27
C PHE A 73 -18.48 -41.79 40.89
N ARG A 74 -19.67 -41.56 40.34
CA ARG A 74 -19.85 -40.77 39.09
C ARG A 74 -19.39 -39.32 39.24
N PHE A 75 -19.57 -38.73 40.42
CA PHE A 75 -19.10 -37.37 40.72
C PHE A 75 -17.57 -37.29 40.70
N PHE A 76 -16.87 -38.29 41.24
CA PHE A 76 -15.40 -38.37 41.15
C PHE A 76 -14.90 -38.75 39.75
N ASN A 77 -15.66 -39.54 38.98
CA ASN A 77 -15.28 -39.98 37.63
C ASN A 77 -15.58 -38.98 36.49
N GLY A 78 -15.90 -37.72 36.79
CA GLY A 78 -15.87 -36.65 35.79
C GLY A 78 -17.11 -36.52 34.89
N ASP A 79 -18.28 -36.95 35.37
CA ASP A 79 -19.55 -36.68 34.68
C ASP A 79 -19.89 -35.18 34.83
N GLU A 80 -20.02 -34.44 33.72
CA GLU A 80 -20.30 -32.99 33.70
C GLU A 80 -21.61 -32.64 34.42
N THR A 81 -21.51 -32.39 35.73
CA THR A 81 -22.65 -32.02 36.57
C THR A 81 -23.18 -30.62 36.21
N ALA A 82 -24.44 -30.36 36.56
CA ALA A 82 -25.05 -29.03 36.42
C ALA A 82 -24.24 -27.91 37.11
N ILE A 83 -23.42 -28.26 38.10
CA ILE A 83 -22.54 -27.35 38.84
C ILE A 83 -21.33 -26.92 37.99
N SER A 84 -20.66 -27.84 37.28
CA SER A 84 -19.55 -27.47 36.39
C SER A 84 -20.03 -26.58 35.24
N ARG A 85 -21.23 -26.83 34.71
CA ARG A 85 -21.90 -25.94 33.74
C ARG A 85 -22.13 -24.53 34.27
N TYR A 86 -22.55 -24.38 35.53
CA TYR A 86 -22.76 -23.06 36.14
C TYR A 86 -21.44 -22.29 36.32
N PHE A 87 -20.39 -22.95 36.82
CA PHE A 87 -19.08 -22.31 36.98
C PHE A 87 -18.40 -21.97 35.66
N ASN A 88 -18.47 -22.86 34.67
CA ASN A 88 -17.95 -22.59 33.32
C ASN A 88 -18.68 -21.42 32.67
N ARG A 89 -20.01 -21.36 32.79
CA ARG A 89 -20.82 -20.26 32.25
C ARG A 89 -20.54 -18.92 32.95
N ASN A 90 -20.29 -18.92 34.27
CA ASN A 90 -19.89 -17.72 34.98
C ASN A 90 -18.47 -17.27 34.63
N ARG A 91 -17.53 -18.22 34.45
CA ARG A 91 -16.15 -17.93 34.02
C ARG A 91 -16.14 -17.34 32.61
N GLU A 92 -16.89 -17.93 31.70
CA GLU A 92 -17.05 -17.47 30.33
C GLU A 92 -17.68 -16.07 30.27
N ARG A 93 -18.76 -15.82 31.04
CA ARG A 93 -19.38 -14.50 31.15
C ARG A 93 -18.38 -13.43 31.61
N ARG A 94 -17.62 -13.70 32.68
CA ARG A 94 -16.57 -12.79 33.18
C ARG A 94 -15.43 -12.59 32.19
N GLY A 95 -15.10 -13.63 31.43
CA GLY A 95 -14.09 -13.56 30.37
C GLY A 95 -14.52 -12.66 29.22
N PHE A 96 -15.75 -12.81 28.72
CA PHE A 96 -16.30 -11.94 27.69
C PHE A 96 -16.55 -10.50 28.17
N GLU A 97 -16.93 -10.31 29.42
CA GLU A 97 -17.03 -8.98 30.03
C GLU A 97 -15.66 -8.29 30.08
N ALA A 98 -14.60 -9.00 30.50
CA ALA A 98 -13.24 -8.47 30.47
C ALA A 98 -12.74 -8.20 29.03
N LEU A 99 -13.14 -9.03 28.06
CA LEU A 99 -12.82 -8.83 26.65
C LEU A 99 -13.52 -7.57 26.11
N ALA A 100 -14.81 -7.39 26.43
CA ALA A 100 -15.59 -6.22 26.05
C ALA A 100 -15.01 -4.93 26.66
N ASP A 101 -14.68 -4.95 27.95
CA ASP A 101 -13.97 -3.86 28.62
C ASP A 101 -12.63 -3.54 27.93
N GLY A 102 -11.89 -4.56 27.51
CA GLY A 102 -10.62 -4.41 26.81
C GLY A 102 -10.79 -3.77 25.43
N LEU A 103 -11.82 -4.16 24.68
CA LEU A 103 -12.16 -3.56 23.39
C LEU A 103 -12.63 -2.11 23.55
N MET A 104 -13.43 -1.81 24.58
CA MET A 104 -13.86 -0.45 24.89
C MET A 104 -12.66 0.43 25.26
N ALA A 105 -11.76 -0.06 26.12
CA ALA A 105 -10.53 0.64 26.47
C ALA A 105 -9.65 0.89 25.24
N LEU A 106 -9.52 -0.08 24.34
CA LEU A 106 -8.78 0.07 23.09
C LEU A 106 -9.42 1.16 22.20
N ALA A 107 -10.75 1.14 22.04
CA ALA A 107 -11.48 2.14 21.27
C ALA A 107 -11.40 3.54 21.88
N SER A 108 -11.28 3.64 23.21
CA SER A 108 -11.13 4.90 23.95
C SER A 108 -9.70 5.43 24.00
N GLY A 109 -8.71 4.75 23.39
CA GLY A 109 -7.31 5.19 23.42
C GLY A 109 -6.55 4.76 24.69
N GLU A 110 -7.15 3.98 25.58
CA GLU A 110 -6.58 3.56 26.85
C GLU A 110 -5.80 2.25 26.73
N GLY A 111 -4.66 2.30 26.02
CA GLY A 111 -3.90 1.10 25.63
C GLY A 111 -3.42 0.25 26.81
N ARG A 112 -2.86 0.87 27.85
CA ARG A 112 -2.43 0.14 29.06
C ARG A 112 -3.59 -0.56 29.77
N LEU A 113 -4.76 0.09 29.85
CA LEU A 113 -5.95 -0.53 30.44
C LEU A 113 -6.41 -1.70 29.57
N ALA A 114 -6.45 -1.53 28.25
CA ALA A 114 -6.82 -2.59 27.30
C ALA A 114 -5.92 -3.83 27.42
N VAL A 115 -4.60 -3.66 27.54
CA VAL A 115 -3.66 -4.79 27.80
C VAL A 115 -4.02 -5.52 29.10
N SER A 116 -4.26 -4.78 30.18
CA SER A 116 -4.61 -5.39 31.48
C SER A 116 -5.93 -6.17 31.44
N LYS A 117 -6.94 -5.64 30.73
CA LYS A 117 -8.25 -6.27 30.53
C LYS A 117 -8.16 -7.49 29.61
N ALA A 118 -7.35 -7.42 28.55
CA ALA A 118 -7.06 -8.57 27.68
C ALA A 118 -6.36 -9.70 28.45
N ALA A 119 -5.37 -9.39 29.30
CA ALA A 119 -4.72 -10.38 30.16
C ALA A 119 -5.69 -11.02 31.17
N LYS A 120 -6.66 -10.25 31.68
CA LYS A 120 -7.73 -10.78 32.53
C LYS A 120 -8.69 -11.68 31.74
N ALA A 121 -9.07 -11.29 30.54
CA ALA A 121 -9.88 -12.11 29.64
C ALA A 121 -9.19 -13.43 29.31
N GLU A 122 -7.87 -13.40 29.07
CA GLU A 122 -7.09 -14.60 28.76
C GLU A 122 -7.13 -15.64 29.88
N LYS A 123 -6.98 -15.19 31.14
CA LYS A 123 -7.09 -16.09 32.32
C LYS A 123 -8.46 -16.76 32.42
N TYR A 124 -9.53 -16.11 31.97
CA TYR A 124 -10.88 -16.66 32.05
C TYR A 124 -11.26 -17.50 30.83
N LEU A 125 -10.92 -17.06 29.62
CA LEU A 125 -11.33 -17.70 28.37
C LEU A 125 -10.36 -18.76 27.87
N ASN A 126 -9.05 -18.64 28.17
CA ASN A 126 -7.98 -19.45 27.56
C ASN A 126 -8.10 -19.48 26.02
N ARG A 127 -8.32 -18.31 25.41
CA ARG A 127 -8.54 -18.13 23.96
C ARG A 127 -7.52 -17.11 23.44
N PRO A 128 -6.25 -17.52 23.26
CA PRO A 128 -5.18 -16.61 22.90
C PRO A 128 -5.45 -15.89 21.57
N GLU A 129 -6.17 -16.51 20.64
CA GLU A 129 -6.58 -15.95 19.34
C GLU A 129 -7.19 -14.53 19.45
N LEU A 130 -8.05 -14.31 20.46
CA LEU A 130 -8.80 -13.05 20.61
C LEU A 130 -8.06 -12.04 21.48
N THR A 131 -7.41 -12.52 22.54
CA THR A 131 -6.79 -11.68 23.56
C THR A 131 -5.43 -11.16 23.11
N LEU A 132 -4.67 -11.94 22.32
CA LEU A 132 -3.39 -11.53 21.76
C LEU A 132 -3.55 -10.38 20.76
N LEU A 133 -4.63 -10.35 19.96
CA LEU A 133 -4.88 -9.26 19.03
C LEU A 133 -5.13 -7.94 19.75
N ILE A 134 -6.00 -7.93 20.76
CA ILE A 134 -6.26 -6.75 21.59
C ILE A 134 -4.96 -6.31 22.28
N SER A 135 -4.20 -7.26 22.82
CA SER A 135 -2.92 -6.97 23.47
C SER A 135 -1.90 -6.34 22.51
N ALA A 136 -1.83 -6.84 21.26
CA ALA A 136 -0.95 -6.31 20.22
C ALA A 136 -1.32 -4.87 19.83
N GLN A 137 -2.59 -4.63 19.51
CA GLN A 137 -3.08 -3.30 19.12
C GLN A 137 -2.98 -2.29 20.28
N ALA A 138 -3.25 -2.72 21.51
CA ALA A 138 -3.14 -1.88 22.69
C ALA A 138 -1.68 -1.53 23.03
N ALA A 139 -0.75 -2.46 22.86
CA ALA A 139 0.68 -2.22 23.00
C ALA A 139 1.19 -1.25 21.91
N GLU A 140 0.74 -1.42 20.65
CA GLU A 140 1.06 -0.51 19.55
C GLU A 140 0.58 0.92 19.85
N MET A 141 -0.67 1.07 20.30
CA MET A 141 -1.25 2.36 20.68
C MET A 141 -0.56 3.01 21.88
N SER A 142 0.03 2.21 22.77
CA SER A 142 0.81 2.70 23.92
C SER A 142 2.27 3.03 23.58
N GLY A 143 2.69 2.87 22.32
CA GLY A 143 4.08 3.05 21.87
C GLY A 143 5.02 1.90 22.26
N GLU A 144 4.51 0.79 22.78
CA GLU A 144 5.30 -0.38 23.18
C GLU A 144 5.52 -1.34 22.00
N THR A 145 6.24 -0.87 20.97
CA THR A 145 6.42 -1.57 19.68
C THR A 145 6.97 -2.99 19.84
N ALA A 146 7.99 -3.19 20.69
CA ALA A 146 8.59 -4.49 20.95
C ALA A 146 7.60 -5.50 21.57
N ARG A 147 6.73 -5.04 22.50
CA ARG A 147 5.70 -5.91 23.07
C ARG A 147 4.62 -6.24 22.04
N ALA A 148 4.21 -5.26 21.24
CA ALA A 148 3.25 -5.47 20.15
C ALA A 148 3.78 -6.50 19.14
N GLN A 149 5.06 -6.39 18.75
CA GLN A 149 5.71 -7.35 17.86
C GLN A 149 5.70 -8.77 18.44
N GLY A 150 6.01 -8.91 19.73
CA GLY A 150 5.93 -10.20 20.43
C GLY A 150 4.52 -10.81 20.43
N TYR A 151 3.47 -10.00 20.57
CA TYR A 151 2.09 -10.47 20.45
C TYR A 151 1.73 -10.85 19.01
N TYR A 152 2.12 -10.07 18.01
CA TYR A 152 1.89 -10.40 16.60
C TYR A 152 2.60 -11.68 16.16
N LYS A 153 3.84 -11.92 16.63
CA LYS A 153 4.56 -13.18 16.39
C LYS A 153 3.79 -14.38 16.95
N LYS A 154 3.23 -14.27 18.16
CA LYS A 154 2.40 -15.34 18.75
C LYS A 154 1.13 -15.63 17.94
N LEU A 155 0.54 -14.63 17.29
CA LEU A 155 -0.63 -14.81 16.41
C LEU A 155 -0.32 -15.62 15.14
N LEU A 156 0.95 -15.81 14.77
CA LEU A 156 1.34 -16.58 13.58
C LEU A 156 1.13 -18.09 13.74
N GLY A 157 1.13 -18.57 14.99
CA GLY A 157 0.98 -20.00 15.33
C GLY A 157 -0.40 -20.59 15.06
N ASP A 158 -1.43 -19.75 14.88
CA ASP A 158 -2.79 -20.19 14.56
C ASP A 158 -3.21 -19.69 13.17
N ASP A 159 -3.72 -20.60 12.33
CA ASP A 159 -4.21 -20.32 10.96
C ASP A 159 -5.26 -19.19 10.93
N ARG A 160 -6.12 -19.09 11.95
CA ARG A 160 -7.21 -18.11 12.02
C ARG A 160 -6.71 -16.70 12.24
N THR A 161 -5.60 -16.54 12.96
CA THR A 161 -5.03 -15.25 13.31
C THR A 161 -3.77 -14.87 12.52
N ARG A 162 -3.16 -15.83 11.82
CA ARG A 162 -1.91 -15.63 11.08
C ARG A 162 -1.94 -14.41 10.16
N PHE A 163 -3.03 -14.22 9.41
CA PHE A 163 -3.18 -13.07 8.52
C PHE A 163 -3.07 -11.73 9.26
N VAL A 164 -3.75 -11.61 10.41
CA VAL A 164 -3.74 -10.37 11.21
C VAL A 164 -2.38 -10.18 11.88
N GLY A 165 -1.72 -11.27 12.31
CA GLY A 165 -0.34 -11.25 12.80
C GLY A 165 0.62 -10.68 11.76
N VAL A 166 0.58 -11.19 10.52
CA VAL A 166 1.42 -10.71 9.42
C VAL A 166 1.12 -9.24 9.09
N GLN A 167 -0.15 -8.82 9.08
CA GLN A 167 -0.50 -7.41 8.85
C GLN A 167 0.03 -6.46 9.92
N GLY A 168 -0.02 -6.87 11.19
CA GLY A 168 0.54 -6.10 12.29
C GLY A 168 2.05 -5.90 12.13
N LEU A 169 2.77 -6.99 11.85
CA LEU A 169 4.22 -6.93 11.59
C LEU A 169 4.55 -6.10 10.36
N LEU A 170 3.78 -6.25 9.27
CA LEU A 170 3.94 -5.46 8.05
C LEU A 170 3.84 -3.97 8.34
N LYS A 171 2.81 -3.56 9.10
CA LYS A 171 2.60 -2.16 9.48
C LYS A 171 3.78 -1.63 10.31
N GLN A 172 4.28 -2.40 11.27
CA GLN A 172 5.45 -2.02 12.06
C GLN A 172 6.68 -1.80 11.18
N LYS A 173 6.97 -2.73 10.26
CA LYS A 173 8.09 -2.62 9.32
C LYS A 173 7.99 -1.43 8.38
N LEU A 174 6.78 -1.10 7.92
CA LEU A 174 6.54 0.12 7.14
C LEU A 174 6.82 1.40 7.94
N ILE A 175 6.46 1.44 9.23
CA ILE A 175 6.74 2.59 10.11
C ILE A 175 8.24 2.71 10.40
N GLU A 176 8.94 1.59 10.58
CA GLU A 176 10.40 1.53 10.78
C GLU A 176 11.20 1.92 9.53
N GLY A 177 10.56 1.94 8.35
CA GLY A 177 11.23 2.18 7.07
C GLY A 177 11.93 0.93 6.49
N ASP A 178 11.77 -0.23 7.12
CA ASP A 178 12.30 -1.52 6.67
C ASP A 178 11.41 -2.08 5.53
N THR A 179 11.62 -1.52 4.34
CA THR A 179 10.86 -1.90 3.13
C THR A 179 11.20 -3.31 2.62
N ASP A 180 12.39 -3.83 2.94
CA ASP A 180 12.83 -5.17 2.56
C ASP A 180 12.00 -6.24 3.27
N THR A 181 11.90 -6.15 4.59
CA THR A 181 11.07 -7.06 5.38
C THR A 181 9.59 -6.82 5.13
N ALA A 182 9.19 -5.56 4.95
CA ALA A 182 7.80 -5.22 4.61
C ALA A 182 7.35 -5.89 3.29
N LEU A 183 8.21 -5.93 2.26
CA LEU A 183 7.86 -6.60 1.01
C LEU A 183 7.58 -8.09 1.23
N LYS A 184 8.48 -8.79 1.92
CA LYS A 184 8.31 -10.22 2.24
C LYS A 184 7.05 -10.49 3.07
N LEU A 185 6.74 -9.61 4.03
CA LEU A 185 5.52 -9.72 4.84
C LEU A 185 4.26 -9.44 4.00
N ALA A 186 4.32 -8.51 3.04
CA ALA A 186 3.23 -8.23 2.13
C ALA A 186 2.96 -9.41 1.17
N GLU A 187 4.01 -10.05 0.64
CA GLU A 187 3.90 -11.30 -0.16
C GLU A 187 3.26 -12.43 0.65
N LYS A 188 3.69 -12.63 1.90
CA LYS A 188 3.07 -13.61 2.81
C LYS A 188 1.60 -13.28 3.08
N ALA A 189 1.27 -12.00 3.32
CA ALA A 189 -0.11 -11.57 3.52
C ALA A 189 -0.96 -11.82 2.26
N PHE A 190 -0.39 -11.61 1.08
CA PHE A 190 -1.04 -11.90 -0.20
C PHE A 190 -1.31 -13.40 -0.37
N ALA A 191 -0.33 -14.26 -0.08
CA ALA A 191 -0.51 -15.72 -0.11
C ALA A 191 -1.63 -16.20 0.83
N LEU A 192 -1.76 -15.59 2.02
CA LEU A 192 -2.80 -15.92 2.99
C LEU A 192 -4.20 -15.43 2.56
N ARG A 193 -4.30 -14.21 2.02
CA ARG A 193 -5.58 -13.60 1.58
C ARG A 193 -5.40 -12.84 0.25
N PRO A 194 -5.43 -13.54 -0.90
CA PRO A 194 -5.12 -12.94 -2.20
C PRO A 194 -6.11 -11.86 -2.68
N LYS A 195 -7.30 -11.79 -2.07
CA LYS A 195 -8.36 -10.82 -2.43
C LYS A 195 -8.43 -9.62 -1.48
N HIS A 196 -7.53 -9.53 -0.50
CA HIS A 196 -7.58 -8.44 0.47
C HIS A 196 -7.01 -7.15 -0.12
N GLU A 197 -7.89 -6.17 -0.38
CA GLU A 197 -7.59 -4.92 -1.09
C GLU A 197 -6.37 -4.18 -0.54
N LYS A 198 -6.36 -3.83 0.75
CA LYS A 198 -5.26 -3.07 1.36
C LYS A 198 -3.92 -3.81 1.32
N THR A 199 -3.94 -5.15 1.30
CA THR A 199 -2.70 -5.95 1.14
C THR A 199 -2.20 -5.83 -0.28
N LEU A 200 -3.10 -5.94 -1.27
CA LEU A 200 -2.75 -5.76 -2.69
C LEU A 200 -2.24 -4.34 -2.97
N ASP A 201 -2.82 -3.31 -2.35
CA ASP A 201 -2.35 -1.92 -2.49
C ASP A 201 -0.94 -1.76 -1.95
N THR A 202 -0.70 -2.27 -0.73
CA THR A 202 0.61 -2.18 -0.06
C THR A 202 1.67 -2.97 -0.83
N LEU A 203 1.36 -4.20 -1.24
CA LEU A 203 2.26 -5.05 -2.01
C LEU A 203 2.60 -4.41 -3.35
N PHE A 204 1.60 -3.92 -4.09
CA PHE A 204 1.81 -3.24 -5.37
C PHE A 204 2.71 -2.00 -5.22
N SER A 205 2.49 -1.20 -4.19
CA SER A 205 3.31 -0.01 -3.92
C SER A 205 4.77 -0.37 -3.58
N LEU A 206 4.98 -1.38 -2.74
CA LEU A 206 6.33 -1.85 -2.39
C LEU A 206 7.06 -2.43 -3.61
N GLN A 207 6.41 -3.29 -4.39
CA GLN A 207 6.98 -3.87 -5.62
C GLN A 207 7.32 -2.80 -6.65
N SER A 208 6.42 -1.85 -6.90
CA SER A 208 6.66 -0.76 -7.86
C SER A 208 7.81 0.15 -7.42
N THR A 209 7.96 0.39 -6.11
CA THR A 209 9.05 1.23 -5.59
C THR A 209 10.40 0.53 -5.67
N LYS A 210 10.42 -0.80 -5.55
CA LYS A 210 11.61 -1.64 -5.63
C LYS A 210 11.96 -2.11 -7.04
N ALA A 211 11.24 -1.64 -8.05
CA ALA A 211 11.38 -2.10 -9.43
C ALA A 211 11.16 -3.62 -9.64
N ASP A 212 10.39 -4.28 -8.76
CA ASP A 212 9.91 -5.64 -9.01
C ASP A 212 8.69 -5.59 -9.95
N TRP A 213 8.96 -5.35 -11.24
CA TRP A 213 7.91 -5.18 -12.24
C TRP A 213 7.12 -6.46 -12.47
N SER A 214 7.76 -7.62 -12.39
CA SER A 214 7.11 -8.91 -12.57
C SER A 214 6.11 -9.20 -11.45
N GLY A 215 6.51 -9.01 -10.18
CA GLY A 215 5.64 -9.14 -9.04
C GLY A 215 4.54 -8.10 -9.04
N ALA A 216 4.84 -6.84 -9.41
CA ALA A 216 3.85 -5.79 -9.53
C ALA A 216 2.76 -6.12 -10.55
N ARG A 217 3.10 -6.75 -11.69
CA ARG A 217 2.13 -7.22 -12.70
C ARG A 217 1.26 -8.35 -12.18
N GLU A 218 1.80 -9.31 -11.42
CA GLU A 218 1.00 -10.36 -10.79
C GLU A 218 -0.01 -9.76 -9.79
N THR A 219 0.45 -8.84 -8.94
CA THR A 219 -0.41 -8.14 -7.98
C THR A 219 -1.48 -7.31 -8.70
N LEU A 220 -1.14 -6.65 -9.81
CA LEU A 220 -2.10 -5.89 -10.64
C LEU A 220 -3.20 -6.79 -11.21
N GLN A 221 -2.84 -7.98 -11.69
CA GLN A 221 -3.80 -8.99 -12.15
C GLN A 221 -4.68 -9.50 -11.00
N ALA A 222 -4.13 -9.69 -9.81
CA ALA A 222 -4.89 -10.06 -8.63
C ALA A 222 -5.92 -8.99 -8.26
N LYS A 223 -5.58 -7.69 -8.35
CA LYS A 223 -6.52 -6.57 -8.15
C LYS A 223 -7.67 -6.58 -9.15
N LEU A 224 -7.38 -6.86 -10.42
CA LEU A 224 -8.42 -7.01 -11.44
C LEU A 224 -9.36 -8.18 -11.13
N ARG A 225 -8.82 -9.34 -10.72
CA ARG A 225 -9.62 -10.52 -10.32
C ARG A 225 -10.44 -10.27 -9.05
N ALA A 226 -9.92 -9.47 -8.13
CA ALA A 226 -10.60 -9.03 -6.92
C ALA A 226 -11.66 -7.94 -7.17
N LYS A 227 -11.75 -7.42 -8.41
CA LYS A 227 -12.64 -6.31 -8.81
C LYS A 227 -12.39 -5.02 -8.04
N THR A 228 -11.18 -4.82 -7.52
CA THR A 228 -10.74 -3.59 -6.84
C THR A 228 -10.14 -2.56 -7.80
N LEU A 229 -9.99 -2.93 -9.09
CA LEU A 229 -9.43 -2.05 -10.12
C LEU A 229 -10.23 -2.13 -11.42
N PRO A 230 -10.64 -0.99 -12.01
CA PRO A 230 -11.23 -0.94 -13.35
C PRO A 230 -10.28 -1.46 -14.44
N ARG A 231 -10.83 -2.00 -15.53
CA ARG A 231 -10.05 -2.68 -16.60
C ARG A 231 -9.21 -1.71 -17.44
N ASP A 232 -9.71 -0.51 -17.67
CA ASP A 232 -9.01 0.60 -18.30
C ASP A 232 -7.78 1.02 -17.47
N VAL A 233 -7.96 1.25 -16.16
CA VAL A 233 -6.86 1.59 -15.25
C VAL A 233 -5.84 0.44 -15.15
N HIS A 234 -6.30 -0.80 -15.12
CA HIS A 234 -5.41 -1.97 -15.19
C HIS A 234 -4.55 -1.94 -16.46
N THR A 235 -5.16 -1.71 -17.63
CA THR A 235 -4.46 -1.73 -18.92
C THR A 235 -3.40 -0.62 -19.00
N ARG A 236 -3.75 0.59 -18.52
CA ARG A 236 -2.81 1.71 -18.43
C ARG A 236 -1.64 1.41 -17.48
N ARG A 237 -1.92 0.92 -16.27
CA ARG A 237 -0.86 0.57 -15.31
C ARG A 237 0.03 -0.56 -15.79
N ASP A 238 -0.53 -1.55 -16.51
CA ASP A 238 0.25 -2.61 -17.15
C ASP A 238 1.19 -2.05 -18.23
N ALA A 239 0.76 -1.02 -18.97
CA ALA A 239 1.61 -0.29 -19.92
C ALA A 239 2.76 0.43 -19.22
N VAL A 240 2.49 1.12 -18.10
CA VAL A 240 3.51 1.81 -17.30
C VAL A 240 4.53 0.83 -16.73
N LEU A 241 4.10 -0.33 -16.21
CA LEU A 241 4.99 -1.38 -15.74
C LEU A 241 5.84 -1.96 -16.88
N ALA A 242 5.25 -2.20 -18.06
CA ALA A 242 5.98 -2.68 -19.23
C ALA A 242 7.00 -1.66 -19.74
N LEU A 243 6.70 -0.36 -19.64
CA LEU A 243 7.64 0.72 -19.98
C LEU A 243 8.82 0.77 -19.00
N ALA A 244 8.56 0.64 -17.70
CA ALA A 244 9.61 0.60 -16.69
C ALA A 244 10.51 -0.63 -16.87
N ASP A 245 9.91 -1.82 -17.05
CA ASP A 245 10.62 -3.07 -17.34
C ASP A 245 11.46 -2.99 -18.64
N ALA A 246 10.95 -2.31 -19.67
CA ALA A 246 11.69 -2.07 -20.90
C ALA A 246 12.96 -1.25 -20.68
N ARG A 247 12.88 -0.18 -19.88
CA ARG A 247 14.03 0.68 -19.57
C ARG A 247 15.09 -0.09 -18.80
N ASP A 248 14.70 -0.81 -17.74
CA ASP A 248 15.63 -1.58 -16.92
C ASP A 248 16.35 -2.67 -17.74
N LYS A 249 15.63 -3.35 -18.65
CA LYS A 249 16.24 -4.34 -19.56
C LYS A 249 17.23 -3.72 -20.54
N ILE A 250 16.90 -2.56 -21.10
CA ILE A 250 17.80 -1.83 -22.00
C ILE A 250 19.07 -1.40 -21.24
N GLU A 251 18.91 -0.89 -20.03
CA GLU A 251 20.03 -0.50 -19.16
C GLU A 251 20.91 -1.70 -18.78
N ALA A 252 20.30 -2.87 -18.56
CA ALA A 252 21.00 -4.13 -18.35
C ALA A 252 21.66 -4.74 -19.61
N GLY A 253 21.48 -4.12 -20.78
CA GLY A 253 22.02 -4.59 -22.07
C GLY A 253 21.17 -5.66 -22.78
N GLU A 254 19.99 -6.00 -22.25
CA GLU A 254 19.05 -6.94 -22.83
C GLU A 254 18.17 -6.29 -23.92
N MET A 255 18.80 -5.79 -24.99
CA MET A 255 18.16 -4.95 -26.01
C MET A 255 16.89 -5.56 -26.63
N GLU A 256 16.90 -6.85 -26.99
CA GLU A 256 15.72 -7.48 -27.62
C GLU A 256 14.56 -7.61 -26.64
N ALA A 257 14.83 -8.02 -25.39
CA ALA A 257 13.80 -8.12 -24.36
C ALA A 257 13.22 -6.74 -24.03
N GLY A 258 14.07 -5.71 -23.94
CA GLY A 258 13.69 -4.32 -23.77
C GLY A 258 12.82 -3.79 -24.92
N ARG A 259 13.20 -4.09 -26.17
CA ARG A 259 12.42 -3.75 -27.37
C ARG A 259 11.02 -4.37 -27.33
N ILE A 260 10.91 -5.66 -27.01
CA ILE A 260 9.62 -6.35 -26.90
C ILE A 260 8.73 -5.68 -25.83
N ALA A 261 9.31 -5.37 -24.67
CA ALA A 261 8.59 -4.72 -23.57
C ALA A 261 8.15 -3.28 -23.95
N ALA A 262 9.00 -2.50 -24.62
CA ALA A 262 8.67 -1.15 -25.09
C ALA A 262 7.50 -1.15 -26.10
N LEU A 263 7.54 -2.07 -27.07
CA LEU A 263 6.43 -2.23 -28.03
C LEU A 263 5.15 -2.69 -27.35
N GLN A 264 5.24 -3.56 -26.35
CA GLN A 264 4.11 -3.98 -25.55
C GLN A 264 3.50 -2.80 -24.77
N ALA A 265 4.32 -1.96 -24.14
CA ALA A 265 3.86 -0.78 -23.40
C ALA A 265 3.04 0.15 -24.29
N ASN A 266 3.59 0.53 -25.45
CA ASN A 266 2.90 1.39 -26.40
C ASN A 266 1.63 0.73 -27.00
N ARG A 267 1.60 -0.60 -27.16
CA ARG A 267 0.39 -1.30 -27.60
C ARG A 267 -0.73 -1.21 -26.56
N LEU A 268 -0.39 -1.29 -25.28
CA LEU A 268 -1.34 -1.23 -24.17
C LEU A 268 -1.86 0.19 -23.93
N SER A 269 -1.00 1.21 -24.04
CA SER A 269 -1.36 2.62 -23.89
C SER A 269 -0.67 3.46 -24.97
N PRO A 270 -1.27 3.60 -26.17
CA PRO A 270 -0.69 4.38 -27.27
C PRO A 270 -0.66 5.90 -27.03
N ASP A 271 -1.40 6.36 -26.04
CA ASP A 271 -1.50 7.74 -25.56
C ASP A 271 -0.42 8.07 -24.51
N LEU A 272 0.30 7.06 -24.00
CA LEU A 272 1.40 7.27 -23.07
C LEU A 272 2.65 7.71 -23.84
N THR A 273 2.84 9.03 -23.95
CA THR A 273 4.00 9.68 -24.61
C THR A 273 5.35 8.97 -24.39
N PRO A 274 5.81 8.70 -23.16
CA PRO A 274 7.12 8.08 -22.94
C PRO A 274 7.19 6.62 -23.43
N ALA A 275 6.05 5.91 -23.52
CA ALA A 275 6.01 4.59 -24.13
C ALA A 275 6.11 4.68 -25.66
N ALA A 276 5.46 5.68 -26.26
CA ALA A 276 5.53 5.90 -27.69
C ALA A 276 6.95 6.30 -28.14
N VAL A 277 7.61 7.19 -27.39
CA VAL A 277 9.00 7.61 -27.62
C VAL A 277 9.95 6.42 -27.57
N LEU A 278 9.96 5.66 -26.47
CA LEU A 278 10.86 4.51 -26.32
C LEU A 278 10.60 3.44 -27.39
N ALA A 279 9.32 3.17 -27.70
CA ALA A 279 8.97 2.22 -28.75
C ALA A 279 9.43 2.68 -30.15
N ALA A 280 9.41 3.98 -30.44
CA ALA A 280 9.91 4.53 -31.69
C ALA A 280 11.43 4.44 -31.78
N GLU A 281 12.16 4.77 -30.71
CA GLU A 281 13.61 4.60 -30.62
C GLU A 281 14.02 3.15 -30.90
N MET A 282 13.34 2.19 -30.27
CA MET A 282 13.61 0.76 -30.50
C MET A 282 13.30 0.31 -31.94
N GLN A 283 12.34 0.94 -32.61
CA GLN A 283 12.06 0.69 -34.03
C GLN A 283 13.13 1.30 -34.95
N VAL A 284 13.70 2.46 -34.58
CA VAL A 284 14.82 3.06 -35.33
C VAL A 284 16.07 2.19 -35.20
N LEU A 285 16.38 1.70 -34.00
CA LEU A 285 17.49 0.77 -33.78
C LEU A 285 17.33 -0.55 -34.56
N ASP A 286 16.09 -1.02 -34.72
CA ASP A 286 15.73 -2.19 -35.54
C ASP A 286 15.59 -1.86 -37.05
N ASN A 287 16.17 -0.73 -37.50
CA ASN A 287 16.20 -0.29 -38.89
C ASN A 287 14.80 -0.20 -39.54
N SER A 288 13.79 0.15 -38.74
CA SER A 288 12.37 0.23 -39.11
C SER A 288 11.78 1.65 -38.96
N PRO A 289 12.38 2.68 -39.61
CA PRO A 289 12.01 4.09 -39.41
C PRO A 289 10.56 4.42 -39.81
N LYS A 290 10.01 3.70 -40.79
CA LYS A 290 8.60 3.85 -41.20
C LYS A 290 7.64 3.42 -40.09
N ALA A 291 7.99 2.38 -39.33
CA ALA A 291 7.19 1.92 -38.20
C ALA A 291 7.26 2.92 -37.04
N ALA A 292 8.46 3.43 -36.74
CA ALA A 292 8.68 4.50 -35.75
C ALA A 292 7.84 5.75 -36.08
N ALA A 293 7.91 6.24 -37.33
CA ALA A 293 7.16 7.41 -37.77
C ALA A 293 5.64 7.22 -37.60
N LYS A 294 5.10 6.07 -38.03
CA LYS A 294 3.65 5.77 -37.90
C LYS A 294 3.21 5.74 -36.43
N LEU A 295 4.06 5.21 -35.56
CA LEU A 295 3.81 5.11 -34.13
C LEU A 295 3.74 6.50 -33.49
N LEU A 296 4.73 7.36 -33.75
CA LEU A 296 4.77 8.73 -33.22
C LEU A 296 3.62 9.60 -33.75
N VAL A 297 3.28 9.49 -35.04
CA VAL A 297 2.12 10.20 -35.63
C VAL A 297 0.81 9.81 -34.92
N LYS A 298 0.65 8.53 -34.54
CA LYS A 298 -0.52 8.07 -33.80
C LYS A 298 -0.55 8.68 -32.38
N ALA A 299 0.57 8.67 -31.67
CA ALA A 299 0.67 9.27 -30.33
C ALA A 299 0.40 10.77 -30.36
N TRP A 300 0.94 11.47 -31.36
CA TRP A 300 0.72 12.90 -31.60
C TRP A 300 -0.74 13.27 -31.80
N THR A 301 -1.52 12.37 -32.41
CA THR A 301 -2.97 12.57 -32.58
C THR A 301 -3.70 12.63 -31.23
N ALA A 302 -3.25 11.87 -30.23
CA ALA A 302 -3.84 11.86 -28.89
C ALA A 302 -3.40 13.09 -28.08
N GLN A 303 -2.10 13.36 -28.00
CA GLN A 303 -1.55 14.51 -27.29
C GLN A 303 -0.23 14.96 -27.95
N PRO A 304 -0.21 16.12 -28.64
CA PRO A 304 1.03 16.75 -29.08
C PRO A 304 1.97 16.98 -27.89
N HIS A 305 3.24 16.61 -28.03
CA HIS A 305 4.22 16.64 -26.94
C HIS A 305 5.65 16.86 -27.48
N PRO A 306 6.49 17.69 -26.84
CA PRO A 306 7.85 17.97 -27.30
C PRO A 306 8.70 16.71 -27.48
N ASP A 307 8.66 15.76 -26.54
CA ASP A 307 9.39 14.49 -26.65
C ASP A 307 9.00 13.66 -27.90
N LEU A 308 7.74 13.71 -28.35
CA LEU A 308 7.34 13.05 -29.59
C LEU A 308 7.93 13.74 -30.82
N ALA A 309 8.03 15.07 -30.80
CA ALA A 309 8.66 15.84 -31.86
C ALA A 309 10.17 15.58 -31.92
N ALA A 310 10.84 15.52 -30.77
CA ALA A 310 12.25 15.16 -30.66
C ALA A 310 12.50 13.74 -31.20
N ALA A 311 11.75 12.74 -30.72
CA ALA A 311 11.86 11.37 -31.20
C ALA A 311 11.56 11.25 -32.71
N PHE A 312 10.67 12.09 -33.25
CA PHE A 312 10.40 12.13 -34.68
C PHE A 312 11.57 12.76 -35.44
N ALA A 313 12.24 13.77 -34.90
CA ALA A 313 13.46 14.33 -35.49
C ALA A 313 14.57 13.27 -35.58
N ASP A 314 14.76 12.48 -34.52
CA ASP A 314 15.83 11.47 -34.40
C ASP A 314 15.72 10.32 -35.42
N ILE A 315 14.55 10.13 -36.06
CA ILE A 315 14.39 9.17 -37.17
C ILE A 315 15.33 9.50 -38.35
N SER A 316 15.64 10.77 -38.58
CA SER A 316 16.52 11.21 -39.67
C SER A 316 17.35 12.44 -39.25
N PRO A 317 18.50 12.23 -38.58
CA PRO A 317 19.29 13.32 -38.02
C PRO A 317 19.97 14.19 -39.10
N ASP A 318 20.39 13.57 -40.20
CA ASP A 318 21.25 14.19 -41.23
C ASP A 318 20.48 14.88 -42.38
N GLU A 319 19.17 15.13 -42.21
CA GLU A 319 18.36 15.78 -43.24
C GLU A 319 18.51 17.31 -43.24
N THR A 320 18.31 17.94 -44.39
CA THR A 320 18.33 19.41 -44.50
C THR A 320 17.11 20.02 -43.78
N PRO A 321 17.18 21.29 -43.33
CA PRO A 321 16.03 21.93 -42.66
C PRO A 321 14.74 21.90 -43.49
N GLN A 322 14.84 22.09 -44.81
CA GLN A 322 13.68 22.02 -45.71
C GLN A 322 13.11 20.59 -45.80
N ALA A 323 13.97 19.56 -45.85
CA ALA A 323 13.54 18.17 -45.86
C ALA A 323 12.86 17.79 -44.53
N ARG A 324 13.40 18.27 -43.40
CA ARG A 324 12.81 18.12 -42.07
C ARG A 324 11.42 18.72 -42.01
N LEU A 325 11.27 19.99 -42.40
CA LEU A 325 9.98 20.68 -42.43
C LEU A 325 8.95 19.90 -43.27
N ASN A 326 9.34 19.41 -44.46
CA ASN A 326 8.48 18.60 -45.31
C ASN A 326 8.04 17.29 -44.66
N ARG A 327 8.94 16.59 -43.94
CA ARG A 327 8.62 15.35 -43.22
C ARG A 327 7.70 15.60 -42.03
N PHE A 328 7.94 16.67 -41.28
CA PHE A 328 7.12 17.07 -40.14
C PHE A 328 5.72 17.55 -40.53
N GLN A 329 5.44 17.84 -41.81
CA GLN A 329 4.06 18.11 -42.27
C GLN A 329 3.07 16.99 -41.90
N ALA A 330 3.55 15.76 -41.70
CA ALA A 330 2.71 14.66 -41.20
C ALA A 330 2.19 14.90 -39.77
N LEU A 331 2.96 15.59 -38.92
CA LEU A 331 2.55 16.01 -37.57
C LEU A 331 1.83 17.35 -37.59
N LEU A 332 2.35 18.33 -38.34
CA LEU A 332 1.84 19.71 -38.33
C LEU A 332 0.39 19.82 -38.80
N LYS A 333 -0.02 18.98 -39.75
CA LYS A 333 -1.41 18.92 -40.23
C LYS A 333 -2.39 18.40 -39.18
N LEU A 334 -1.90 17.73 -38.15
CA LEU A 334 -2.71 17.17 -37.07
C LEU A 334 -2.76 18.18 -35.91
N ASN A 335 -3.95 18.52 -35.43
CA ASN A 335 -4.13 19.46 -34.32
C ASN A 335 -3.48 20.85 -34.55
N PRO A 336 -3.80 21.57 -35.65
CA PRO A 336 -3.12 22.82 -36.04
C PRO A 336 -3.25 23.97 -35.02
N GLN A 337 -4.27 23.92 -34.16
CA GLN A 337 -4.51 24.95 -33.14
C GLN A 337 -3.84 24.62 -31.79
N ASN A 338 -3.24 23.44 -31.63
CA ASN A 338 -2.58 23.09 -30.37
C ASN A 338 -1.32 23.95 -30.18
N PRO A 339 -1.11 24.57 -29.00
CA PRO A 339 0.08 25.39 -28.73
C PRO A 339 1.40 24.71 -29.05
N GLU A 340 1.55 23.43 -28.71
CA GLU A 340 2.77 22.66 -28.98
C GLU A 340 3.02 22.54 -30.48
N ASN A 341 1.96 22.31 -31.25
CA ASN A 341 2.06 22.19 -32.70
C ASN A 341 2.40 23.52 -33.39
N ARG A 342 1.83 24.63 -32.90
CA ARG A 342 2.15 25.99 -33.40
C ARG A 342 3.61 26.36 -33.11
N MET A 343 4.10 26.08 -31.90
CA MET A 343 5.50 26.28 -31.53
C MET A 343 6.44 25.41 -32.36
N LEU A 344 6.12 24.13 -32.54
CA LEU A 344 6.91 23.22 -33.37
C LEU A 344 6.97 23.68 -34.84
N ALA A 345 5.84 24.08 -35.41
CA ALA A 345 5.80 24.63 -36.77
C ALA A 345 6.70 25.86 -36.90
N ALA A 346 6.65 26.78 -35.93
CA ALA A 346 7.47 27.98 -35.92
C ALA A 346 8.97 27.67 -35.81
N GLU A 347 9.36 26.77 -34.91
CA GLU A 347 10.76 26.33 -34.76
C GLU A 347 11.29 25.70 -36.05
N LEU A 348 10.50 24.82 -36.69
CA LEU A 348 10.89 24.19 -37.96
C LEU A 348 11.02 25.21 -39.09
N SER A 349 10.13 26.21 -39.15
CA SER A 349 10.20 27.30 -40.12
C SER A 349 11.41 28.22 -39.87
N ILE A 350 11.76 28.51 -38.62
CA ILE A 350 12.99 29.23 -38.24
C ILE A 350 14.23 28.46 -38.73
N MET A 351 14.27 27.14 -38.52
CA MET A 351 15.38 26.30 -38.99
C MET A 351 15.51 26.31 -40.52
N ALA A 352 14.40 26.47 -41.23
CA ALA A 352 14.35 26.61 -42.69
C ALA A 352 14.52 28.06 -43.18
N GLU A 353 14.85 28.99 -42.28
CA GLU A 353 15.00 30.44 -42.56
C GLU A 353 13.74 31.13 -43.14
N ASP A 354 12.56 30.51 -42.99
CA ASP A 354 11.27 31.12 -43.35
C ASP A 354 10.61 31.76 -42.12
N PHE A 355 11.13 32.93 -41.75
CA PHE A 355 10.63 33.67 -40.59
C PHE A 355 9.18 34.14 -40.75
N SER A 356 8.75 34.38 -42.00
CA SER A 356 7.37 34.79 -42.30
C SER A 356 6.37 33.67 -41.98
N ALA A 357 6.69 32.43 -42.37
CA ALA A 357 5.90 31.25 -42.00
C ALA A 357 5.95 31.01 -40.49
N ALA A 358 7.12 31.19 -39.87
CA ALA A 358 7.26 31.04 -38.42
C ALA A 358 6.35 32.00 -37.64
N ARG A 359 6.31 33.28 -38.04
CA ARG A 359 5.39 34.29 -37.46
C ARG A 359 3.93 33.89 -37.64
N ASN A 360 3.56 33.44 -38.83
CA ASN A 360 2.19 33.00 -39.11
C ASN A 360 1.79 31.77 -38.28
N SER A 361 2.71 30.82 -38.06
CA SER A 361 2.46 29.65 -37.21
C SER A 361 2.24 30.02 -35.76
N MET A 362 3.04 30.94 -35.21
CA MET A 362 2.87 31.45 -33.85
C MET A 362 1.54 32.17 -33.66
N GLY A 363 1.13 32.99 -34.64
CA GLY A 363 -0.06 33.83 -34.56
C GLY A 363 -0.13 34.64 -33.27
N ASP A 364 -1.18 34.43 -32.49
CA ASP A 364 -1.47 35.11 -31.22
C ASP A 364 -0.98 34.35 -29.97
N LEU A 365 -0.24 33.24 -30.12
CA LEU A 365 0.13 32.37 -29.00
C LEU A 365 0.98 33.08 -27.94
N ALA A 366 1.86 33.98 -28.37
CA ALA A 366 2.70 34.76 -27.47
C ALA A 366 1.93 35.78 -26.61
N GLU A 367 0.68 36.08 -26.99
CA GLU A 367 -0.20 37.01 -26.27
C GLU A 367 -1.23 36.27 -25.43
N THR A 368 -1.82 35.21 -25.97
CA THR A 368 -2.92 34.46 -25.33
C THR A 368 -2.45 33.44 -24.30
N SER A 369 -1.30 32.80 -24.51
CA SER A 369 -0.72 31.80 -23.60
C SER A 369 0.81 31.92 -23.58
N PRO A 370 1.36 33.03 -23.08
CA PRO A 370 2.80 33.28 -23.05
C PRO A 370 3.52 32.24 -22.18
N THR A 371 4.49 31.58 -22.77
CA THR A 371 5.46 30.72 -22.08
C THR A 371 6.86 31.20 -22.40
N THR A 372 7.84 30.80 -21.59
CA THR A 372 9.26 31.07 -21.90
C THR A 372 9.58 30.61 -23.32
N ARG A 373 9.14 29.41 -23.73
CA ARG A 373 9.35 28.88 -25.08
C ARG A 373 8.68 29.74 -26.15
N SER A 374 7.37 30.04 -26.02
CA SER A 374 6.65 30.82 -27.05
C SER A 374 7.22 32.23 -27.25
N LEU A 375 7.65 32.88 -26.16
CA LEU A 375 8.28 34.20 -26.22
C LEU A 375 9.70 34.16 -26.78
N THR A 376 10.49 33.11 -26.48
CA THR A 376 11.81 32.92 -27.09
C THR A 376 11.73 32.64 -28.59
N ILE A 377 10.71 31.91 -29.04
CA ILE A 377 10.44 31.71 -30.47
C ILE A 377 10.12 33.06 -31.14
N MET A 378 9.28 33.90 -30.53
CA MET A 378 9.02 35.25 -31.05
C MET A 378 10.29 36.09 -31.13
N ALA A 379 11.14 36.06 -30.10
CA ALA A 379 12.42 36.77 -30.12
C ALA A 379 13.32 36.31 -31.28
N ALA A 380 13.35 35.01 -31.59
CA ALA A 380 14.08 34.45 -32.71
C ALA A 380 13.50 34.89 -34.07
N ILE A 381 12.17 34.93 -34.20
CA ILE A 381 11.48 35.43 -35.40
C ILE A 381 11.81 36.90 -35.64
N GLU A 382 11.67 37.75 -34.63
CA GLU A 382 11.98 39.19 -34.73
C GLU A 382 13.43 39.42 -35.17
N ARG A 383 14.38 38.66 -34.60
CA ARG A 383 15.78 38.74 -35.00
C ARG A 383 15.97 38.32 -36.47
N GLY A 384 15.34 37.23 -36.90
CA GLY A 384 15.44 36.73 -38.27
C GLY A 384 14.83 37.66 -39.32
N GLU A 385 13.77 38.39 -38.96
CA GLU A 385 13.15 39.41 -39.81
C GLU A 385 13.91 40.76 -39.82
N GLY A 386 14.96 40.91 -39.00
CA GLY A 386 15.78 42.11 -38.95
C GLY A 386 15.22 43.23 -38.08
N SER A 387 14.35 42.91 -37.11
CA SER A 387 13.85 43.89 -36.13
C SER A 387 15.00 44.41 -35.23
N PRO A 388 14.87 45.64 -34.69
CA PRO A 388 15.87 46.21 -33.79
C PRO A 388 16.13 45.34 -32.55
N ASP A 389 17.36 45.35 -32.06
CA ASP A 389 17.78 44.59 -30.87
C ASP A 389 16.94 44.90 -29.62
N SER A 390 16.40 46.12 -29.50
CA SER A 390 15.51 46.53 -28.42
C SER A 390 14.21 45.72 -28.40
N VAL A 391 13.64 45.39 -29.57
CA VAL A 391 12.43 44.56 -29.72
C VAL A 391 12.73 43.12 -29.31
N VAL A 392 13.83 42.56 -29.81
CA VAL A 392 14.29 41.20 -29.46
C VAL A 392 14.52 41.09 -27.95
N ARG A 393 15.20 42.08 -27.36
CA ARG A 393 15.43 42.13 -25.91
C ARG A 393 14.12 42.28 -25.14
N GLY A 394 13.16 43.05 -25.64
CA GLY A 394 11.82 43.17 -25.05
C GLY A 394 11.11 41.82 -24.92
N TRP A 395 11.16 40.98 -25.96
CA TRP A 395 10.61 39.61 -25.89
C TRP A 395 11.35 38.71 -24.90
N LEU A 396 12.69 38.76 -24.88
CA LEU A 396 13.49 37.96 -23.96
C LEU A 396 13.26 38.37 -22.49
N ILE A 397 13.11 39.66 -22.20
CA ILE A 397 12.77 40.14 -20.85
C ILE A 397 11.39 39.61 -20.42
N LYS A 398 10.39 39.65 -21.32
CA LYS A 398 9.07 39.05 -21.04
C LYS A 398 9.18 37.55 -20.74
N ALA A 399 10.07 36.83 -21.42
CA ALA A 399 10.25 35.39 -21.24
C ALA A 399 10.78 35.01 -19.83
N LEU A 400 11.52 35.90 -19.16
CA LEU A 400 12.10 35.64 -17.82
C LEU A 400 11.04 35.47 -16.73
N GLY A 401 9.89 36.15 -16.86
CA GLY A 401 8.78 36.07 -15.91
C GLY A 401 7.64 35.13 -16.37
N ALA A 402 7.74 34.54 -17.57
CA ALA A 402 6.71 33.70 -18.13
C ALA A 402 6.74 32.28 -17.59
N SER A 403 5.60 31.59 -17.63
CA SER A 403 5.50 30.16 -17.31
C SER A 403 6.45 29.35 -18.20
N ARG A 404 7.05 28.29 -17.65
CA ARG A 404 7.84 27.33 -18.45
C ARG A 404 6.95 26.47 -19.37
N GLY A 405 5.63 26.62 -19.27
CA GLY A 405 4.66 25.80 -19.97
C GLY A 405 4.43 24.46 -19.24
N PRO A 406 3.78 23.51 -19.94
CA PRO A 406 3.49 22.19 -19.39
C PRO A 406 4.75 21.45 -18.95
N GLN A 407 4.67 20.76 -17.82
CA GLN A 407 5.73 19.93 -17.24
C GLN A 407 5.11 18.63 -16.72
N TRP A 408 5.95 17.64 -16.39
CA TRP A 408 5.49 16.45 -15.71
C TRP A 408 5.13 16.77 -14.25
N ILE A 409 3.85 16.70 -13.90
CA ILE A 409 3.35 17.01 -12.57
C ILE A 409 2.65 15.79 -12.00
N CYS A 410 2.99 15.43 -10.76
CA CYS A 410 2.26 14.41 -10.04
C CYS A 410 0.85 14.92 -9.71
N THR A 411 -0.18 14.26 -10.23
CA THR A 411 -1.58 14.63 -9.99
C THR A 411 -1.98 14.54 -8.51
N SER A 412 -1.34 13.65 -7.74
CA SER A 412 -1.59 13.44 -6.31
C SER A 412 -0.94 14.48 -5.38
N CYS A 413 0.35 14.80 -5.57
CA CYS A 413 1.10 15.69 -4.65
C CYS A 413 1.57 17.01 -5.28
N LYS A 414 1.31 17.22 -6.58
CA LYS A 414 1.70 18.41 -7.37
C LYS A 414 3.21 18.66 -7.46
N HIS A 415 4.02 17.66 -7.11
CA HIS A 415 5.46 17.71 -7.34
C HIS A 415 5.78 17.71 -8.84
N ILE A 416 6.71 18.57 -9.24
CA ILE A 416 7.16 18.74 -10.63
C ILE A 416 8.36 17.82 -10.86
N HIS A 417 8.33 17.05 -11.94
CA HIS A 417 9.39 16.17 -12.39
C HIS A 417 10.04 16.72 -13.65
N ALA A 418 11.37 16.60 -13.72
CA ALA A 418 12.12 16.93 -14.94
C ALA A 418 11.94 15.87 -16.03
N VAL A 419 11.90 14.59 -15.64
CA VAL A 419 11.77 13.44 -16.53
C VAL A 419 10.61 12.57 -16.06
N TRP A 420 9.89 11.96 -16.99
CA TRP A 420 8.83 11.02 -16.65
C TRP A 420 9.38 9.78 -15.93
N ALA A 421 8.72 9.40 -14.82
CA ALA A 421 8.97 8.21 -14.03
C ALA A 421 7.64 7.46 -13.72
N PRO A 422 7.67 6.12 -13.56
CA PRO A 422 6.47 5.34 -13.22
C PRO A 422 5.93 5.63 -11.82
N VAL A 423 6.81 6.05 -10.90
CA VAL A 423 6.52 6.34 -9.49
C VAL A 423 6.97 7.76 -9.19
N CYS A 424 6.11 8.55 -8.52
CA CYS A 424 6.49 9.88 -8.06
C CYS A 424 7.60 9.81 -7.00
N GLU A 425 8.68 10.57 -7.20
CA GLU A 425 9.85 10.61 -6.31
C GLU A 425 9.52 11.16 -4.92
N ASN A 426 8.54 12.07 -4.84
CA ASN A 426 8.10 12.70 -3.60
C ASN A 426 7.09 11.83 -2.83
N CYS A 427 5.92 11.53 -3.40
CA CYS A 427 4.84 10.85 -2.68
C CYS A 427 4.76 9.33 -2.94
N LYS A 428 5.66 8.77 -3.74
CA LYS A 428 5.71 7.33 -4.11
C LYS A 428 4.43 6.78 -4.75
N SER A 429 3.57 7.65 -5.28
CA SER A 429 2.35 7.23 -5.98
C SER A 429 2.67 6.77 -7.41
N PHE A 430 2.10 5.62 -7.81
CA PHE A 430 2.31 4.99 -9.12
C PHE A 430 1.35 5.52 -10.20
N ASP A 431 1.85 5.75 -11.42
CA ASP A 431 1.08 6.23 -12.58
C ASP A 431 0.27 7.50 -12.27
N THR A 432 0.96 8.52 -11.76
CA THR A 432 0.34 9.80 -11.38
C THR A 432 0.91 11.01 -12.12
N LEU A 433 1.98 10.86 -12.89
CA LEU A 433 2.58 11.96 -13.64
C LEU A 433 1.73 12.29 -14.87
N ALA A 434 1.34 13.55 -14.99
CA ALA A 434 0.60 14.10 -16.12
C ALA A 434 1.34 15.31 -16.70
N TRP A 435 1.21 15.55 -18.00
CA TRP A 435 1.80 16.69 -18.68
C TRP A 435 0.84 17.88 -18.61
N GLU A 436 1.04 18.75 -17.62
CA GLU A 436 0.12 19.85 -17.29
C GLU A 436 0.89 21.14 -16.97
N SER A 437 0.24 22.29 -17.12
CA SER A 437 0.83 23.57 -16.69
C SER A 437 0.84 23.67 -15.16
N PRO A 438 1.93 24.12 -14.53
CA PRO A 438 1.99 24.27 -13.08
C PRO A 438 0.92 25.24 -12.57
N PRO A 439 0.39 25.04 -11.35
CA PRO A 439 -0.48 26.03 -10.74
C PRO A 439 0.32 27.33 -10.50
N PRO A 440 -0.32 28.50 -10.63
CA PRO A 440 0.36 29.81 -10.56
C PRO A 440 1.11 30.07 -9.24
N SER A 441 0.79 29.36 -8.16
CA SER A 441 1.52 29.45 -6.89
C SER A 441 2.88 28.76 -6.91
N ALA A 442 3.09 27.74 -7.75
CA ALA A 442 4.39 27.07 -7.91
C ALA A 442 5.37 27.91 -8.73
N GLU A 443 4.86 28.80 -9.59
CA GLU A 443 5.65 29.70 -10.44
C GLU A 443 5.96 31.06 -9.75
N ALA A 444 5.31 31.35 -8.62
CA ALA A 444 5.37 32.64 -7.93
C ALA A 444 6.74 32.98 -7.31
N THR A 445 7.73 32.07 -7.33
CA THR A 445 9.09 32.33 -6.83
C THR A 445 9.93 33.21 -7.76
N ALA A 446 9.45 33.58 -8.95
CA ALA A 446 10.20 34.38 -9.94
C ALA A 446 9.67 35.82 -10.17
N LYS A 447 9.11 36.48 -9.16
CA LYS A 447 8.55 37.86 -9.29
C LYS A 447 9.47 38.99 -8.77
N PRO A 448 10.58 39.31 -9.45
CA PRO A 448 11.13 40.67 -9.40
C PRO A 448 11.37 41.31 -10.79
N THR A 449 10.79 40.78 -11.87
CA THR A 449 11.11 41.19 -13.25
C THR A 449 10.13 42.13 -13.93
N ASP A 450 8.93 42.37 -13.37
CA ASP A 450 7.89 43.20 -14.02
C ASP A 450 8.29 44.69 -14.18
N MET A 451 9.30 45.19 -13.46
CA MET A 451 9.76 46.60 -13.56
C MET A 451 10.99 46.81 -14.45
N LEU A 452 11.72 45.75 -14.81
CA LEU A 452 12.95 45.86 -15.63
C LEU A 452 12.72 46.35 -17.08
N PRO A 453 11.62 46.02 -17.78
CA PRO A 453 11.37 46.54 -19.13
C PRO A 453 11.28 48.08 -19.19
N LEU A 454 10.77 48.72 -18.14
CA LEU A 454 10.60 50.18 -18.05
C LEU A 454 11.93 50.91 -17.85
N ILE A 455 12.86 50.29 -17.11
CA ILE A 455 14.17 50.89 -16.81
C ILE A 455 15.08 50.87 -18.04
N VAL A 456 15.04 49.78 -18.82
CA VAL A 456 15.90 49.63 -20.00
C VAL A 456 15.41 50.50 -21.17
N GLY A 457 14.09 50.61 -21.38
CA GLY A 457 13.54 51.54 -22.38
C GLY A 457 13.89 53.00 -22.09
N ALA A 458 13.96 53.39 -20.81
CA ALA A 458 14.37 54.73 -20.40
C ALA A 458 15.88 55.00 -20.58
N LEU A 459 16.73 53.98 -20.45
CA LEU A 459 18.19 54.15 -20.62
C LEU A 459 18.61 54.31 -22.08
N GLU A 460 17.89 53.71 -23.03
CA GLU A 460 18.21 53.80 -24.46
C GLU A 460 17.72 55.12 -25.11
N ASP A 461 16.69 55.76 -24.55
CA ASP A 461 16.19 57.08 -25.00
C ASP A 461 17.22 58.20 -24.75
N HIS A 462 18.22 57.95 -23.89
CA HIS A 462 19.30 58.87 -23.58
C HIS A 462 20.58 58.65 -24.43
N THR A 463 20.65 57.62 -25.28
CA THR A 463 21.89 57.25 -26.00
C THR A 463 21.98 57.84 -27.41
N GLN A 464 20.99 58.62 -27.87
CA GLN A 464 21.14 59.42 -29.10
C GLN A 464 21.89 60.72 -28.78
N PRO A 465 23.14 60.93 -29.27
CA PRO A 465 23.83 62.18 -29.03
C PRO A 465 23.22 63.25 -29.93
N LYS A 466 22.42 64.14 -29.34
CA LYS A 466 22.00 65.39 -29.96
C LYS A 466 23.25 66.29 -30.08
N PRO A 467 23.55 66.89 -31.25
CA PRO A 467 24.74 67.74 -31.39
C PRO A 467 24.61 69.01 -30.52
N PRO A 468 25.72 69.53 -29.95
CA PRO A 468 25.64 70.59 -28.98
C PRO A 468 25.33 71.93 -29.66
N THR A 469 24.37 72.66 -29.11
CA THR A 469 24.22 74.11 -29.37
C THR A 469 24.79 74.85 -28.16
N ALA A 470 25.61 75.86 -28.45
CA ALA A 470 26.43 76.61 -27.50
C ALA A 470 25.64 77.69 -26.71
N SER A 471 26.34 78.27 -25.72
CA SER A 471 25.97 79.28 -24.69
C SER A 471 25.16 78.73 -23.52
N GLU A 472 25.47 79.01 -22.26
CA GLU A 472 26.38 79.99 -21.66
C GLU A 472 26.72 79.54 -20.22
N THR A 473 27.83 80.05 -19.70
CA THR A 473 28.41 79.84 -18.37
C THR A 473 27.49 80.21 -17.20
N GLU A 474 27.52 79.43 -16.11
CA GLU A 474 27.78 79.96 -14.77
C GLU A 474 28.15 78.84 -13.76
N ASP A 475 29.03 79.24 -12.84
CA ASP A 475 29.75 78.50 -11.80
C ASP A 475 28.85 77.79 -10.77
N PHE A 476 29.32 76.70 -10.15
CA PHE A 476 29.44 76.56 -8.68
C PHE A 476 30.02 75.18 -8.27
N ALA A 477 31.21 75.29 -7.68
CA ALA A 477 32.03 74.40 -6.86
C ALA A 477 31.47 73.16 -6.12
N SER A 478 32.37 72.17 -6.01
CA SER A 478 32.64 71.22 -4.90
C SER A 478 31.51 70.27 -4.47
N THR A 479 31.72 68.95 -4.42
CA THR A 479 32.57 68.29 -3.43
C THR A 479 32.72 66.82 -3.81
N ILE A 480 33.95 66.31 -3.89
CA ILE A 480 34.26 64.88 -4.00
C ILE A 480 34.30 64.35 -2.56
N VAL A 481 33.46 63.36 -2.25
CA VAL A 481 33.64 62.51 -1.07
C VAL A 481 33.97 61.11 -1.57
N GLU A 482 35.17 60.72 -1.23
CA GLU A 482 35.81 59.43 -1.44
C GLU A 482 35.13 58.38 -0.55
N ALA A 483 34.71 57.26 -1.14
CA ALA A 483 34.15 56.13 -0.40
C ALA A 483 35.01 54.88 -0.63
N GLU A 484 35.67 54.56 0.46
CA GLU A 484 36.52 53.45 0.84
C GLU A 484 36.08 52.06 0.36
N ILE A 485 37.03 51.28 -0.16
CA ILE A 485 36.88 49.88 -0.53
C ILE A 485 37.17 49.04 0.72
N VAL A 486 36.16 48.38 1.27
CA VAL A 486 36.34 47.34 2.29
C VAL A 486 36.20 45.97 1.64
N SER A 487 37.33 45.26 1.52
CA SER A 487 37.38 43.83 1.24
C SER A 487 37.16 43.05 2.54
N ASP A 488 36.22 42.12 2.56
CA ASP A 488 36.15 41.12 3.63
C ASP A 488 36.36 39.70 3.09
N LYS A 489 37.35 39.06 3.70
CA LYS A 489 37.80 37.69 3.50
C LYS A 489 36.86 36.70 4.17
N GLU A 490 36.47 35.69 3.39
CA GLU A 490 36.68 34.26 3.65
C GLU A 490 36.92 33.83 5.11
N ASN A 491 36.00 33.02 5.65
CA ASN A 491 36.31 32.10 6.74
C ASN A 491 35.48 30.82 6.61
N ALA A 492 36.14 29.75 6.17
CA ALA A 492 35.64 28.37 6.18
C ALA A 492 35.90 27.73 7.55
N THR A 493 35.02 26.85 8.01
CA THR A 493 35.22 26.01 9.20
C THR A 493 34.74 24.57 8.91
N PRO A 494 35.43 23.52 9.41
CA PRO A 494 35.39 22.21 8.77
C PRO A 494 34.40 21.20 9.37
N GLU A 495 34.21 20.20 8.53
CA GLU A 495 33.44 18.96 8.53
C GLU A 495 33.59 18.05 9.78
N LYS A 496 32.48 17.44 10.23
CA LYS A 496 32.44 16.36 11.23
C LYS A 496 32.02 15.03 10.58
N ARG A 497 32.79 13.99 10.95
CA ARG A 497 32.78 12.59 10.48
C ARG A 497 31.41 11.88 10.60
N LYS A 498 31.10 11.07 9.58
CA LYS A 498 30.06 10.02 9.58
C LYS A 498 30.51 8.77 10.36
N PRO A 499 29.62 8.05 11.05
CA PRO A 499 29.90 6.71 11.56
C PRO A 499 29.65 5.63 10.49
N ASP A 500 30.35 4.53 10.68
CA ASP A 500 30.56 3.36 9.83
C ASP A 500 29.29 2.50 9.64
N PHE A 501 28.95 2.22 8.37
CA PHE A 501 27.75 1.49 7.92
C PHE A 501 27.91 -0.04 8.01
N ALA A 502 29.14 -0.55 8.24
CA ALA A 502 29.42 -1.98 8.17
C ALA A 502 28.93 -2.78 9.39
N SER A 503 28.76 -2.16 10.56
CA SER A 503 28.35 -2.86 11.78
C SER A 503 26.83 -3.08 11.90
N GLN A 504 26.00 -2.30 11.19
CA GLN A 504 24.53 -2.47 11.18
C GLN A 504 24.05 -3.62 10.29
N MET A 505 24.86 -4.04 9.31
CA MET A 505 24.49 -5.12 8.38
C MET A 505 24.55 -6.52 9.02
N ALA A 506 25.33 -6.70 10.10
CA ALA A 506 25.48 -7.99 10.76
C ALA A 506 24.32 -8.31 11.73
N GLU A 507 23.74 -7.30 12.39
CA GLU A 507 22.57 -7.50 13.28
C GLU A 507 21.25 -7.74 12.51
N ILE A 508 21.14 -7.29 11.26
CA ILE A 508 19.94 -7.45 10.43
C ILE A 508 19.79 -8.89 9.90
N SER A 509 20.88 -9.64 9.75
CA SER A 509 20.88 -11.02 9.25
C SER A 509 20.26 -12.02 10.24
N ASP A 510 20.62 -11.93 11.52
CA ASP A 510 20.20 -12.90 12.54
C ASP A 510 18.71 -12.78 12.90
N ASP A 511 18.15 -11.57 12.84
CA ASP A 511 16.71 -11.35 13.06
C ASP A 511 15.85 -11.85 11.87
N MET A 512 16.46 -11.96 10.68
CA MET A 512 15.78 -12.37 9.45
C MET A 512 15.50 -13.88 9.39
N ASP A 513 16.45 -14.70 9.84
CA ASP A 513 16.29 -16.16 9.83
C ASP A 513 15.34 -16.66 10.93
N GLY A 514 15.29 -15.99 12.09
CA GLY A 514 14.33 -16.30 13.14
C GLY A 514 12.88 -16.03 12.73
N ILE A 515 12.61 -14.92 12.05
CA ILE A 515 11.25 -14.54 11.62
C ILE A 515 10.78 -15.36 10.40
N LEU A 516 11.70 -15.73 9.50
CA LEU A 516 11.36 -16.56 8.34
C LEU A 516 11.27 -18.05 8.69
N GLY A 517 12.10 -18.53 9.63
CA GLY A 517 12.14 -19.92 10.10
C GLY A 517 10.85 -20.37 10.79
N ASP A 518 10.30 -19.55 11.69
CA ASP A 518 9.04 -19.84 12.40
C ASP A 518 7.81 -19.92 11.47
N ILE A 519 7.92 -19.40 10.24
CA ILE A 519 6.83 -19.37 9.25
C ILE A 519 6.93 -20.56 8.26
N ASN A 520 8.12 -21.13 8.05
CA ASN A 520 8.33 -22.22 7.09
C ASN A 520 8.20 -23.63 7.70
N THR A 521 8.10 -23.76 9.02
CA THR A 521 7.87 -25.07 9.68
C THR A 521 6.38 -25.40 9.79
N VAL A 522 5.80 -25.93 8.71
CA VAL A 522 4.52 -26.66 8.74
C VAL A 522 4.70 -27.99 8.00
N PRO A 523 4.43 -29.16 8.61
CA PRO A 523 4.44 -30.42 7.90
C PRO A 523 3.26 -30.45 6.93
N GLN A 524 3.52 -30.78 5.67
CA GLN A 524 2.47 -31.09 4.71
C GLN A 524 1.69 -32.31 5.20
N THR A 525 0.57 -32.10 5.89
CA THR A 525 -0.41 -33.16 6.11
C THR A 525 -1.20 -33.35 4.82
N GLU A 526 -1.01 -34.52 4.23
CA GLU A 526 -1.73 -35.09 3.08
C GLU A 526 -3.23 -34.80 3.17
N ARG A 527 -3.78 -34.18 2.11
CA ARG A 527 -5.22 -34.21 1.84
C ARG A 527 -5.46 -35.33 0.82
N SER A 528 -6.05 -36.42 1.31
CA SER A 528 -6.92 -37.31 0.54
C SER A 528 -8.29 -36.68 0.32
#